data_AF-A0A9F7THP5-F1
#
_entry.id   AF-A0A9F7THP5-F1
#
_cell.length_a   1.000
_cell.length_b   1.000
_cell.length_c   1.000
_cell.angle_alpha   90.00
_cell.angle_beta   90.00
_cell.angle_gamma   90.00
#
_symmetry.space_group_name_H-M   'P 1'
#
loop_
_entity.id
_entity.type
_entity.pdbx_description
1 polymer ?
#
loop_
_entity_poly.entity_id
_entity_poly.type
_entity_poly.pdbx_seq_one_letter_code
_entity_poly.pdbx_strand_id
1 'polypeptide(L)'
;MMPGIYMMMAMLAHIFAQEPEEPVTYTCTDGYEYDPVRQVCKDINECAIVPDACKGGMKCYNHFGGYLCLPQNAQIFVSRGDETVQPTEPSPPNPPVPPNVNSQPVSLPERRPSGPYRPCTPGFTLDEQNYCRDVNECQVSQPCDHQCYNLMGSFICHCRQGYELAPDSVSCVDIDECAFSRYMCQYACVNSPGEYSCTCPDGYELQGTRTCQDINECETDHKCSEDEICWNYYGGFRCYPKNPCQEPYVRTSENRCVCSSTSACRGLPQSIVYKYMNIHSDRTVPADIFQIQATNIYSNTHNTFRIRAGNEGGEFFLRRSNNVSAMLVLTKSLEGPLEVIVDLEMITHHTVTNYRTSSLLRLTIIVGPFSF
;
A
#
# COMPACT_ATOMS: atom_id res chain seq x y z
N MET A 1 -60.63 -37.79 33.54
CA MET A 1 -60.91 -36.35 33.75
C MET A 1 -59.97 -35.59 32.84
N MET A 2 -60.54 -34.90 31.86
CA MET A 2 -59.89 -34.38 30.66
C MET A 2 -59.21 -33.03 30.93
N PRO A 3 -58.00 -32.76 30.41
CA PRO A 3 -57.54 -31.40 30.16
C PRO A 3 -57.95 -31.02 28.73
N GLY A 4 -59.24 -30.77 28.52
CA GLY A 4 -59.84 -30.30 27.28
C GLY A 4 -60.24 -28.83 27.39
N ILE A 5 -59.28 -27.92 27.62
CA ILE A 5 -59.51 -26.46 27.58
C ILE A 5 -58.37 -25.67 26.89
N TYR A 6 -57.20 -26.26 26.63
CA TYR A 6 -56.08 -25.54 25.99
C TYR A 6 -55.93 -25.72 24.47
N MET A 7 -56.90 -26.37 23.81
CA MET A 7 -56.86 -26.70 22.38
C MET A 7 -57.80 -25.86 21.50
N MET A 8 -58.34 -24.74 22.01
CA MET A 8 -59.27 -23.87 21.26
C MET A 8 -59.01 -22.37 21.36
N MET A 9 -57.84 -21.96 21.87
CA MET A 9 -57.38 -20.55 21.83
C MET A 9 -55.97 -20.40 21.22
N ALA A 10 -55.48 -21.43 20.51
CA ALA A 10 -54.21 -21.36 19.78
C ALA A 10 -54.36 -21.64 18.27
N MET A 11 -55.58 -21.92 17.79
CA MET A 11 -55.90 -22.13 16.36
C MET A 11 -56.51 -20.90 15.67
N LEU A 12 -56.29 -19.70 16.23
CA LEU A 12 -56.68 -18.42 15.61
C LEU A 12 -55.52 -17.41 15.46
N ALA A 13 -54.27 -17.85 15.72
CA ALA A 13 -53.06 -17.04 15.48
C ALA A 13 -52.20 -17.64 14.35
N HIS A 14 -52.85 -18.16 13.30
CA HIS A 14 -52.22 -18.74 12.11
C HIS A 14 -52.48 -17.88 10.85
N ILE A 15 -52.53 -16.55 11.01
CA ILE A 15 -52.51 -15.61 9.88
C ILE A 15 -51.70 -14.39 10.35
N PHE A 16 -50.63 -14.05 9.62
CA PHE A 16 -49.62 -13.01 9.89
C PHE A 16 -48.46 -13.40 10.81
N ALA A 17 -47.66 -14.38 10.38
CA ALA A 17 -46.23 -14.40 10.70
C ALA A 17 -45.50 -13.91 9.44
N GLN A 18 -45.14 -12.63 9.44
CA GLN A 18 -44.20 -12.05 8.47
C GLN A 18 -42.83 -12.65 8.79
N GLU A 19 -42.15 -13.20 7.77
CA GLU A 19 -40.77 -13.67 7.90
C GLU A 19 -39.89 -12.53 8.44
N PRO A 20 -38.96 -12.79 9.37
CA PRO A 20 -38.04 -11.76 9.83
C PRO A 20 -37.12 -11.39 8.67
N GLU A 21 -37.24 -10.15 8.17
CA GLU A 21 -36.29 -9.57 7.23
C GLU A 21 -34.87 -9.66 7.81
N GLU A 22 -33.94 -10.23 7.06
CA GLU A 22 -32.53 -10.25 7.43
C GLU A 22 -32.01 -8.79 7.61
N PRO A 23 -31.17 -8.51 8.62
CA PRO A 23 -30.67 -7.16 8.82
C PRO A 23 -29.75 -6.75 7.66
N VAL A 24 -30.17 -5.73 6.90
CA VAL A 24 -29.38 -5.13 5.82
C VAL A 24 -28.07 -4.61 6.42
N THR A 25 -26.94 -5.23 6.06
CA THR A 25 -25.61 -4.78 6.46
C THR A 25 -25.16 -3.65 5.54
N TYR A 26 -25.12 -2.42 6.06
CA TYR A 26 -24.57 -1.27 5.35
C TYR A 26 -23.04 -1.32 5.42
N THR A 27 -22.40 -1.35 4.25
CA THR A 27 -20.93 -1.24 4.14
C THR A 27 -20.62 0.09 3.45
N CYS A 28 -19.81 0.92 4.09
CA CYS A 28 -19.30 2.15 3.50
C CYS A 28 -18.01 1.85 2.73
N THR A 29 -17.75 2.62 1.68
CA THR A 29 -16.47 2.59 0.96
C THR A 29 -15.33 3.07 1.87
N ASP A 30 -14.11 2.59 1.60
CA ASP A 30 -12.91 3.06 2.30
C ASP A 30 -12.85 4.60 2.36
N GLY A 31 -12.51 5.15 3.52
CA GLY A 31 -12.52 6.61 3.77
C GLY A 31 -13.86 7.18 4.25
N TYR A 32 -14.88 6.34 4.43
CA TYR A 32 -16.18 6.76 4.96
C TYR A 32 -16.63 5.89 6.14
N GLU A 33 -17.25 6.53 7.13
CA GLU A 33 -17.83 5.90 8.32
C GLU A 33 -19.36 5.95 8.26
N TYR A 34 -20.01 4.86 8.65
CA TYR A 34 -21.47 4.79 8.67
C TYR A 34 -22.05 5.59 9.84
N ASP A 35 -22.86 6.60 9.55
CA ASP A 35 -23.64 7.33 10.56
C ASP A 35 -24.99 6.61 10.79
N PRO A 36 -25.19 5.92 11.93
CA PRO A 36 -26.40 5.14 12.17
C PRO A 36 -27.64 6.02 12.42
N VAL A 37 -27.46 7.30 12.75
CA VAL A 37 -28.56 8.24 12.98
C VAL A 37 -29.09 8.78 11.66
N ARG A 38 -28.19 9.04 10.71
CA ARG A 38 -28.52 9.63 9.42
C ARG A 38 -28.65 8.60 8.29
N GLN A 39 -28.27 7.34 8.54
CA GLN A 39 -28.25 6.25 7.56
C GLN A 39 -27.46 6.62 6.29
N VAL A 40 -26.34 7.33 6.46
CA VAL A 40 -25.46 7.74 5.36
C VAL A 40 -24.01 7.47 5.71
N CYS A 41 -23.20 7.22 4.69
CA CYS A 41 -21.75 7.18 4.82
C CYS A 41 -21.22 8.62 4.88
N LYS A 42 -20.55 8.96 5.98
CA LYS A 42 -19.93 10.25 6.19
C LYS A 42 -18.44 10.12 5.99
N ASP A 43 -17.86 11.09 5.30
CA ASP A 43 -16.42 11.23 5.14
C ASP A 43 -15.69 11.20 6.49
N ILE A 44 -14.64 10.37 6.58
CA ILE A 44 -13.77 10.28 7.75
C ILE A 44 -12.82 11.49 7.70
N ASN A 45 -12.63 12.18 8.83
CA ASN A 45 -11.63 13.24 8.89
C ASN A 45 -10.29 12.69 9.37
N GLU A 46 -9.48 12.16 8.45
CA GLU A 46 -8.20 11.54 8.81
C GLU A 46 -7.23 12.55 9.42
N CYS A 47 -7.30 13.83 9.02
CA CYS A 47 -6.46 14.88 9.60
C CYS A 47 -6.77 15.15 11.09
N ALA A 48 -7.99 14.83 11.54
CA ALA A 48 -8.39 14.96 12.95
C ALA A 48 -8.10 13.69 13.77
N ILE A 49 -8.04 12.54 13.11
CA ILE A 49 -7.96 11.22 13.76
C ILE A 49 -6.52 10.69 13.76
N VAL A 50 -5.73 11.02 12.74
CA VAL A 50 -4.33 10.58 12.60
C VAL A 50 -3.38 11.73 12.93
N PRO A 51 -2.77 11.76 14.13
CA PRO A 51 -1.73 12.74 14.44
C PRO A 51 -0.54 12.54 13.50
N ASP A 52 -0.08 13.63 12.87
CA ASP A 52 0.93 13.62 11.80
C ASP A 52 0.55 12.76 10.58
N ALA A 53 -0.73 12.80 10.15
CA ALA A 53 -1.21 12.16 8.92
C ALA A 53 -0.30 12.43 7.69
N CYS A 54 0.40 13.56 7.67
CA CYS A 54 1.37 13.91 6.65
C CYS A 54 2.81 13.94 7.19
N LYS A 55 3.69 13.10 6.64
CA LYS A 55 5.14 13.10 6.96
C LYS A 55 5.87 14.27 6.30
N GLY A 56 7.01 14.69 6.86
CA GLY A 56 7.93 15.63 6.19
C GLY A 56 7.52 17.11 6.21
N GLY A 57 6.78 17.56 7.23
CA GLY A 57 6.41 18.98 7.40
C GLY A 57 5.30 19.48 6.46
N MET A 58 4.67 18.56 5.72
CA MET A 58 3.49 18.83 4.89
C MET A 58 2.24 19.01 5.74
N LYS A 59 1.30 19.84 5.27
CA LYS A 59 0.04 20.13 5.94
C LYS A 59 -1.06 19.20 5.41
N CYS A 60 -1.81 18.60 6.32
CA CYS A 60 -2.95 17.73 6.02
C CYS A 60 -4.20 18.56 5.70
N TYR A 61 -4.92 18.16 4.65
CA TYR A 61 -6.20 18.70 4.25
C TYR A 61 -7.19 17.55 4.07
N ASN A 62 -8.32 17.62 4.77
CA ASN A 62 -9.37 16.61 4.63
C ASN A 62 -10.01 16.69 3.25
N HIS A 63 -10.25 15.55 2.62
CA HIS A 63 -10.85 15.44 1.28
C HIS A 63 -11.89 14.32 1.25
N PHE A 64 -12.82 14.35 0.30
CA PHE A 64 -13.84 13.30 0.23
C PHE A 64 -13.20 11.95 -0.07
N GLY A 65 -13.36 10.99 0.84
CA GLY A 65 -12.80 9.64 0.76
C GLY A 65 -11.33 9.52 1.19
N GLY A 66 -10.75 10.56 1.82
CA GLY A 66 -9.38 10.52 2.32
C GLY A 66 -8.79 11.89 2.69
N TYR A 67 -7.47 12.03 2.58
CA TYR A 67 -6.79 13.30 2.90
C TYR A 67 -5.67 13.61 1.90
N LEU A 68 -5.38 14.91 1.75
CA LEU A 68 -4.34 15.43 0.88
C LEU A 68 -3.22 16.07 1.70
N CYS A 69 -1.97 15.69 1.41
CA CYS A 69 -0.79 16.29 2.01
C CYS A 69 -0.19 17.33 1.05
N LEU A 70 -0.22 18.60 1.44
CA LEU A 70 0.32 19.69 0.62
C LEU A 70 1.51 20.39 1.30
N PRO A 71 2.47 20.92 0.52
CA PRO A 71 3.47 21.85 1.05
C PRO A 71 2.81 23.04 1.75
N GLN A 72 3.43 23.57 2.80
CA GLN A 72 2.86 24.69 3.59
C GLN A 72 2.55 25.95 2.76
N ASN A 73 3.16 26.08 1.58
CA ASN A 73 3.03 27.23 0.68
C ASN A 73 2.12 26.95 -0.53
N ALA A 74 1.42 25.82 -0.58
CA ALA A 74 0.54 25.48 -1.69
C ALA A 74 -0.73 26.36 -1.67
N GLN A 75 -1.05 26.96 -2.82
CA GLN A 75 -2.33 27.64 -3.05
C GLN A 75 -3.26 26.68 -3.79
N ILE A 76 -4.41 26.37 -3.20
CA ILE A 76 -5.42 25.51 -3.80
C ILE A 76 -6.30 26.38 -4.69
N PHE A 77 -6.29 26.14 -6.00
CA PHE A 77 -7.19 26.77 -6.96
C PHE A 77 -8.30 25.77 -7.31
N VAL A 78 -9.55 26.09 -6.96
CA VAL A 78 -10.71 25.34 -7.42
C VAL A 78 -11.17 25.99 -8.72
N SER A 79 -10.84 25.41 -9.87
CA SER A 79 -11.35 25.90 -11.15
C SER A 79 -12.80 25.43 -11.34
N ARG A 80 -13.77 26.23 -10.88
CA ARG A 80 -15.05 26.35 -11.57
C ARG A 80 -14.96 27.58 -12.46
N GLY A 81 -15.46 27.46 -13.70
CA GLY A 81 -15.34 28.49 -14.73
C GLY A 81 -15.56 29.91 -14.21
N ASP A 82 -14.56 30.75 -14.47
CA ASP A 82 -14.56 32.21 -14.50
C ASP A 82 -15.21 32.93 -13.29
N GLU A 83 -14.62 32.81 -12.10
CA GLU A 83 -14.53 33.88 -11.08
C GLU A 83 -13.70 33.41 -9.86
N THR A 84 -12.80 34.26 -9.35
CA THR A 84 -12.00 33.96 -8.14
C THR A 84 -12.74 34.43 -6.88
N VAL A 85 -13.31 33.49 -6.12
CA VAL A 85 -13.94 33.75 -4.81
C VAL A 85 -13.27 32.90 -3.72
N GLN A 86 -13.07 33.48 -2.53
CA GLN A 86 -12.56 32.77 -1.35
C GLN A 86 -13.51 31.63 -0.92
N PRO A 87 -12.99 30.52 -0.37
CA PRO A 87 -13.80 29.34 -0.05
C PRO A 87 -14.68 29.60 1.17
N THR A 88 -15.95 29.92 0.93
CA THR A 88 -17.03 29.59 1.87
C THR A 88 -17.47 28.16 1.63
N GLU A 89 -17.62 27.42 2.72
CA GLU A 89 -18.08 26.04 2.82
C GLU A 89 -19.24 25.75 1.82
N PRO A 90 -19.02 24.94 0.77
CA PRO A 90 -20.14 24.43 0.00
C PRO A 90 -20.87 23.42 0.87
N SER A 91 -22.16 23.65 1.12
CA SER A 91 -23.03 22.65 1.72
C SER A 91 -22.94 21.35 0.91
N PRO A 92 -22.89 20.18 1.58
CA PRO A 92 -22.76 18.91 0.89
C PRO A 92 -23.92 18.74 -0.10
N PRO A 93 -23.69 18.22 -1.31
CA PRO A 93 -24.79 17.70 -2.10
C PRO A 93 -25.45 16.61 -1.26
N ASN A 94 -26.73 16.81 -0.93
CA ASN A 94 -27.52 15.77 -0.30
C ASN A 94 -27.40 14.51 -1.17
N PRO A 95 -27.15 13.33 -0.60
CA PRO A 95 -27.35 12.09 -1.36
C PRO A 95 -28.79 12.09 -1.88
N PRO A 96 -29.04 11.61 -3.11
CA PRO A 96 -30.41 11.41 -3.57
C PRO A 96 -31.09 10.51 -2.55
N VAL A 97 -32.10 11.06 -1.88
CA VAL A 97 -33.01 10.31 -1.02
C VAL A 97 -33.56 9.18 -1.91
N PRO A 98 -33.41 7.89 -1.54
CA PRO A 98 -34.11 6.84 -2.25
C PRO A 98 -35.60 7.22 -2.25
N PRO A 99 -36.32 7.16 -3.38
CA PRO A 99 -37.71 7.55 -3.39
C PRO A 99 -38.41 6.76 -2.29
N ASN A 100 -38.90 7.50 -1.29
CA ASN A 100 -39.75 6.96 -0.26
C ASN A 100 -40.91 6.27 -0.98
N VAL A 101 -40.98 4.94 -0.85
CA VAL A 101 -42.04 4.12 -1.46
C VAL A 101 -43.44 4.49 -0.91
N ASN A 102 -43.55 5.47 -0.01
CA ASN A 102 -44.81 5.98 0.51
C ASN A 102 -45.02 7.51 0.43
N SER A 103 -44.38 8.23 -0.50
CA SER A 103 -44.87 9.56 -0.89
C SER A 103 -45.29 9.56 -2.35
N GLN A 104 -46.55 9.26 -2.61
CA GLN A 104 -47.23 9.66 -3.84
C GLN A 104 -47.08 11.17 -4.01
N PRO A 105 -46.46 11.69 -5.10
CA PRO A 105 -46.88 12.96 -5.61
C PRO A 105 -48.23 12.69 -6.29
N VAL A 106 -49.31 13.03 -5.62
CA VAL A 106 -50.59 13.25 -6.31
C VAL A 106 -50.41 14.52 -7.15
N SER A 107 -49.74 14.41 -8.29
CA SER A 107 -49.96 15.34 -9.40
C SER A 107 -50.83 14.61 -10.40
N LEU A 108 -52.09 15.04 -10.41
CA LEU A 108 -53.18 14.63 -11.30
C LEU A 108 -52.70 14.44 -12.74
N PRO A 109 -53.28 13.51 -13.51
CA PRO A 109 -53.06 13.49 -14.96
C PRO A 109 -53.61 14.81 -15.53
N GLU A 110 -52.72 15.69 -15.99
CA GLU A 110 -53.16 16.93 -16.62
C GLU A 110 -54.00 16.57 -17.85
N ARG A 111 -55.28 16.98 -17.85
CA ARG A 111 -56.09 16.96 -19.07
C ARG A 111 -55.41 17.82 -20.11
N ARG A 112 -55.42 17.35 -21.36
CA ARG A 112 -55.08 18.11 -22.57
C ARG A 112 -55.35 19.61 -22.35
N PRO A 113 -54.32 20.49 -22.33
CA PRO A 113 -54.55 21.93 -22.26
C PRO A 113 -55.48 22.31 -23.41
N SER A 114 -56.60 22.99 -23.10
CA SER A 114 -57.67 23.28 -24.06
C SER A 114 -57.13 24.02 -25.30
N GLY A 115 -56.94 23.27 -26.40
CA GLY A 115 -56.51 23.76 -27.71
C GLY A 115 -56.34 22.60 -28.71
N PRO A 116 -56.50 22.82 -30.03
CA PRO A 116 -56.77 21.72 -30.96
C PRO A 116 -55.54 20.86 -31.33
N TYR A 117 -54.32 21.26 -30.99
CA TYR A 117 -53.09 20.62 -31.49
C TYR A 117 -51.87 20.86 -30.59
N ARG A 118 -52.00 20.73 -29.26
CA ARG A 118 -50.82 20.76 -28.38
C ARG A 118 -50.34 19.32 -28.10
N PRO A 119 -49.14 18.92 -28.59
CA PRO A 119 -48.54 17.65 -28.19
C PRO A 119 -48.23 17.66 -26.69
N CYS A 120 -48.14 16.47 -26.08
CA CYS A 120 -47.66 16.34 -24.71
C CYS A 120 -46.23 16.91 -24.59
N THR A 121 -45.85 17.31 -23.37
CA THR A 121 -44.47 17.70 -23.08
C THR A 121 -43.50 16.55 -23.42
N PRO A 122 -42.25 16.83 -23.81
CA PRO A 122 -41.24 15.79 -24.01
C PRO A 122 -41.17 14.85 -22.80
N GLY A 123 -41.06 13.55 -23.04
CA GLY A 123 -41.13 12.50 -22.00
C GLY A 123 -42.55 12.00 -21.70
N PHE A 124 -43.59 12.50 -22.37
CA PHE A 124 -44.98 12.07 -22.16
C PHE A 124 -45.67 11.67 -23.48
N THR A 125 -46.55 10.66 -23.40
CA THR A 125 -47.37 10.19 -24.52
C THR A 125 -48.86 10.20 -24.17
N LEU A 126 -49.73 10.29 -25.18
CA LEU A 126 -51.17 10.26 -24.97
C LEU A 126 -51.64 8.83 -24.71
N ASP A 127 -52.40 8.63 -23.63
CA ASP A 127 -53.14 7.40 -23.41
C ASP A 127 -54.46 7.36 -24.22
N GLU A 128 -55.15 6.21 -24.20
CA GLU A 128 -56.43 6.01 -24.88
C GLU A 128 -57.53 6.99 -24.43
N GLN A 129 -57.36 7.63 -23.27
CA GLN A 129 -58.29 8.59 -22.69
C GLN A 129 -57.84 10.06 -22.89
N ASN A 130 -56.83 10.32 -23.74
CA ASN A 130 -56.25 11.63 -24.02
C ASN A 130 -55.59 12.32 -22.81
N TYR A 131 -55.07 11.55 -21.85
CA TYR A 131 -54.18 12.07 -20.82
C TYR A 131 -52.73 11.90 -21.22
N CYS A 132 -51.90 12.90 -20.90
CA CYS A 132 -50.46 12.77 -21.05
C CYS A 132 -49.94 11.90 -19.90
N ARG A 133 -49.52 10.68 -20.24
CA ARG A 133 -48.82 9.78 -19.31
C ARG A 133 -47.34 9.81 -19.57
N ASP A 134 -46.60 9.72 -18.48
CA ASP A 134 -45.17 9.55 -18.49
C ASP A 134 -44.76 8.34 -19.34
N VAL A 135 -43.74 8.51 -20.18
CA VAL A 135 -43.15 7.41 -20.96
C VAL A 135 -42.09 6.78 -20.08
N ASN A 136 -42.24 5.50 -19.74
CA ASN A 136 -41.20 4.81 -19.01
C ASN A 136 -40.03 4.44 -19.94
N GLU A 137 -39.03 5.30 -20.09
CA GLU A 137 -37.93 5.07 -21.04
C GLU A 137 -37.11 3.83 -20.67
N CYS A 138 -37.05 3.46 -19.38
CA CYS A 138 -36.38 2.25 -18.89
C CYS A 138 -37.06 0.96 -19.31
N GLN A 139 -38.36 0.98 -19.60
CA GLN A 139 -39.09 -0.18 -20.13
C GLN A 139 -39.15 -0.18 -21.66
N VAL A 140 -39.18 1.00 -22.27
CA VAL A 140 -39.41 1.14 -23.72
C VAL A 140 -38.10 1.10 -24.51
N SER A 141 -37.11 1.87 -24.10
CA SER A 141 -35.88 2.09 -24.88
C SER A 141 -34.62 1.51 -24.23
N GLN A 142 -34.63 1.27 -22.91
CA GLN A 142 -33.47 0.82 -22.14
C GLN A 142 -32.20 1.64 -22.46
N PRO A 143 -32.24 2.96 -22.27
CA PRO A 143 -31.22 3.86 -22.80
C PRO A 143 -29.88 3.80 -22.03
N CYS A 144 -29.86 3.23 -20.82
CA CYS A 144 -28.69 3.21 -19.95
C CYS A 144 -27.86 1.94 -20.14
N ASP A 145 -26.52 2.07 -20.07
CA ASP A 145 -25.62 0.91 -20.07
C ASP A 145 -25.80 0.00 -18.83
N HIS A 146 -26.05 0.61 -17.68
CA HIS A 146 -26.16 -0.07 -16.39
C HIS A 146 -27.57 -0.03 -15.81
N GLN A 147 -27.82 0.83 -14.83
CA GLN A 147 -29.10 0.90 -14.12
C GLN A 147 -29.90 2.11 -14.63
N CYS A 148 -31.18 1.90 -14.93
CA CYS A 148 -32.10 2.94 -15.39
C CYS A 148 -33.19 3.18 -14.36
N TYR A 149 -33.39 4.45 -13.99
CA TYR A 149 -34.46 4.87 -13.11
C TYR A 149 -35.38 5.84 -13.85
N ASN A 150 -36.66 5.48 -13.93
CA ASN A 150 -37.66 6.30 -14.57
C ASN A 150 -38.08 7.45 -13.65
N LEU A 151 -38.10 8.67 -14.18
CA LEU A 151 -38.56 9.87 -13.50
C LEU A 151 -39.76 10.44 -14.26
N MET A 152 -40.49 11.37 -13.64
CA MET A 152 -41.58 12.03 -14.36
C MET A 152 -41.01 12.94 -15.47
N GLY A 153 -41.32 12.62 -16.72
CA GLY A 153 -40.91 13.34 -17.93
C GLY A 153 -39.47 13.11 -18.37
N SER A 154 -38.75 12.17 -17.75
CA SER A 154 -37.35 11.87 -18.07
C SER A 154 -36.89 10.57 -17.40
N PHE A 155 -35.64 10.19 -17.59
CA PHE A 155 -35.00 9.09 -16.88
C PHE A 155 -33.62 9.52 -16.38
N ILE A 156 -33.06 8.77 -15.45
CA ILE A 156 -31.67 8.91 -15.02
C ILE A 156 -30.97 7.55 -15.05
N CYS A 157 -29.73 7.55 -15.52
CA CYS A 157 -28.87 6.38 -15.51
C CYS A 157 -27.94 6.41 -14.29
N HIS A 158 -27.71 5.24 -13.71
CA HIS A 158 -26.74 5.05 -12.64
C HIS A 158 -25.76 3.95 -13.00
N CYS A 159 -24.48 4.19 -12.72
CA CYS A 159 -23.41 3.25 -12.99
C CYS A 159 -23.17 2.35 -11.78
N ARG A 160 -22.76 1.10 -12.04
CA ARG A 160 -22.34 0.17 -10.98
C ARG A 160 -21.06 0.68 -10.32
N GLN A 161 -20.74 0.16 -9.14
CA GLN A 161 -19.47 0.45 -8.47
C GLN A 161 -18.28 0.19 -9.41
N GLY A 162 -17.29 1.08 -9.40
CA GLY A 162 -16.14 1.06 -10.31
C GLY A 162 -16.37 1.78 -11.65
N TYR A 163 -17.53 2.39 -11.87
CA TYR A 163 -17.85 3.11 -13.11
C TYR A 163 -18.41 4.51 -12.83
N GLU A 164 -18.11 5.46 -13.70
CA GLU A 164 -18.67 6.82 -13.68
C GLU A 164 -19.57 7.07 -14.90
N LEU A 165 -20.54 7.98 -14.73
CA LEU A 165 -21.47 8.32 -15.80
C LEU A 165 -20.79 9.27 -16.78
N ALA A 166 -20.77 8.90 -18.05
CA ALA A 166 -20.17 9.69 -19.12
C ALA A 166 -20.94 11.00 -19.37
N PRO A 167 -20.36 11.99 -20.08
CA PRO A 167 -21.02 13.27 -20.36
C PRO A 167 -22.34 13.17 -21.13
N ASP A 168 -22.59 12.04 -21.80
CA ASP A 168 -23.86 11.76 -22.48
C ASP A 168 -24.99 11.37 -21.51
N SER A 169 -24.70 11.22 -20.22
CA SER A 169 -25.64 10.85 -19.15
C SER A 169 -26.28 9.46 -19.30
N VAL A 170 -25.76 8.61 -20.21
CA VAL A 170 -26.32 7.29 -20.50
C VAL A 170 -25.27 6.17 -20.46
N SER A 171 -24.04 6.49 -20.87
CA SER A 171 -22.96 5.52 -20.92
C SER A 171 -22.22 5.46 -19.60
N CYS A 172 -21.76 4.27 -19.21
CA CYS A 172 -20.96 4.08 -18.01
C CYS A 172 -19.52 3.74 -18.40
N VAL A 173 -18.58 4.61 -18.02
CA VAL A 173 -17.16 4.40 -18.28
C VAL A 173 -16.48 3.92 -17.01
N ASP A 174 -15.54 3.00 -17.19
CA ASP A 174 -14.72 2.47 -16.11
C ASP A 174 -13.92 3.58 -15.44
N ILE A 175 -13.88 3.58 -14.10
CA ILE A 175 -13.06 4.51 -13.33
C ILE A 175 -11.65 3.93 -13.31
N ASP A 176 -10.69 4.61 -13.91
CA ASP A 176 -9.28 4.21 -13.79
C ASP A 176 -8.73 4.62 -12.42
N GLU A 177 -8.86 3.73 -11.43
CA GLU A 177 -8.36 4.03 -10.07
C GLU A 177 -6.83 4.17 -10.04
N CYS A 178 -6.13 3.55 -10.99
CA CYS A 178 -4.68 3.66 -11.13
C CYS A 178 -4.25 5.06 -11.62
N ALA A 179 -5.09 5.74 -12.41
CA ALA A 179 -4.86 7.12 -12.84
C ALA A 179 -5.15 8.15 -11.74
N PHE A 180 -6.01 7.81 -10.77
CA PHE A 180 -6.48 8.74 -9.74
C PHE A 180 -5.46 8.98 -8.63
N SER A 181 -4.70 7.96 -8.22
CA SER A 181 -3.65 8.11 -7.20
C SER A 181 -2.52 7.09 -7.36
N ARG A 182 -1.31 7.62 -7.53
CA ARG A 182 -0.06 6.84 -7.57
C ARG A 182 0.27 6.10 -6.27
N TYR A 183 -0.49 6.31 -5.20
CA TYR A 183 -0.26 5.72 -3.87
C TYR A 183 -1.31 4.66 -3.50
N MET A 184 -2.21 4.29 -4.43
CA MET A 184 -3.21 3.23 -4.19
C MET A 184 -2.56 1.85 -3.98
N CYS A 185 -1.53 1.53 -4.77
CA CYS A 185 -0.74 0.31 -4.64
C CYS A 185 0.67 0.63 -4.15
N GLN A 186 1.26 -0.24 -3.35
CA GLN A 186 2.67 -0.07 -2.92
C GLN A 186 3.64 -0.14 -4.11
N TYR A 187 3.34 -0.98 -5.11
CA TYR A 187 4.22 -1.19 -6.27
C TYR A 187 3.54 -0.87 -7.60
N ALA A 188 2.75 -1.80 -8.15
CA ALA A 188 2.10 -1.61 -9.45
C ALA A 188 0.59 -1.78 -9.33
N CYS A 189 -0.14 -0.92 -10.04
CA CYS A 189 -1.60 -0.93 -10.12
C CYS A 189 -2.01 -1.39 -11.52
N VAL A 190 -2.97 -2.31 -11.59
CA VAL A 190 -3.57 -2.81 -12.83
C VAL A 190 -5.06 -2.50 -12.79
N ASN A 191 -5.48 -1.57 -13.65
CA ASN A 191 -6.89 -1.23 -13.80
C ASN A 191 -7.61 -2.31 -14.63
N SER A 192 -8.82 -2.68 -14.23
CA SER A 192 -9.69 -3.65 -14.90
C SER A 192 -11.14 -3.16 -14.88
N PRO A 193 -12.02 -3.60 -15.80
CA PRO A 193 -13.39 -3.09 -15.83
C PRO A 193 -14.16 -3.33 -14.52
N GLY A 194 -14.41 -2.27 -13.75
CA GLY A 194 -15.14 -2.24 -12.48
C GLY A 194 -14.30 -2.50 -11.23
N GLU A 195 -12.99 -2.72 -11.36
CA GLU A 195 -12.09 -2.96 -10.24
C GLU A 195 -10.63 -2.68 -10.59
N TYR A 196 -9.78 -2.55 -9.57
CA TYR A 196 -8.33 -2.55 -9.73
C TYR A 196 -7.68 -3.62 -8.88
N SER A 197 -6.48 -4.03 -9.28
CA SER A 197 -5.65 -4.93 -8.50
C SER A 197 -4.23 -4.39 -8.36
N CYS A 198 -3.63 -4.65 -7.20
CA CYS A 198 -2.22 -4.35 -6.97
C CYS A 198 -1.37 -5.59 -7.24
N THR A 199 -0.22 -5.39 -7.87
CA THR A 199 0.74 -6.45 -8.17
C THR A 199 2.09 -6.15 -7.51
N CYS A 200 2.76 -7.21 -7.06
CA CYS A 200 4.06 -7.15 -6.40
C CYS A 200 5.17 -7.58 -7.36
N PRO A 201 6.40 -7.06 -7.18
CA PRO A 201 7.55 -7.50 -7.96
C PRO A 201 7.95 -8.93 -7.61
N ASP A 202 8.78 -9.54 -8.45
CA ASP A 202 9.33 -10.87 -8.19
C ASP A 202 10.05 -10.93 -6.82
N GLY A 203 9.85 -12.02 -6.08
CA GLY A 203 10.34 -12.18 -4.70
C GLY A 203 9.43 -11.60 -3.62
N TYR A 204 8.26 -11.07 -4.01
CA TYR A 204 7.28 -10.49 -3.08
C TYR A 204 5.88 -11.05 -3.29
N GLU A 205 5.12 -11.14 -2.22
CA GLU A 205 3.72 -11.52 -2.23
C GLU A 205 2.81 -10.39 -1.73
N LEU A 206 1.58 -10.34 -2.25
CA LEU A 206 0.61 -9.34 -1.83
C LEU A 206 0.06 -9.71 -0.44
N GLN A 207 0.41 -8.90 0.56
CA GLN A 207 -0.18 -8.96 1.88
C GLN A 207 -1.42 -8.04 1.91
N GLY A 208 -2.60 -8.64 2.00
CA GLY A 208 -3.86 -7.90 1.91
C GLY A 208 -4.19 -7.51 0.46
N THR A 209 -4.49 -6.24 0.21
CA THR A 209 -4.92 -5.75 -1.13
C THR A 209 -3.95 -4.77 -1.78
N ARG A 210 -3.02 -4.16 -1.02
CA ARG A 210 -2.19 -3.03 -1.50
C ARG A 210 -0.71 -3.13 -1.17
N THR A 211 -0.33 -3.92 -0.17
CA THR A 211 1.04 -4.00 0.35
C THR A 211 1.75 -5.27 -0.08
N CYS A 212 3.02 -5.16 -0.42
CA CYS A 212 3.90 -6.26 -0.78
C CYS A 212 4.76 -6.65 0.43
N GLN A 213 4.88 -7.94 0.66
CA GLN A 213 5.74 -8.53 1.69
C GLN A 213 6.79 -9.41 1.02
N ASP A 214 8.01 -9.34 1.52
CA ASP A 214 9.12 -10.19 1.08
C ASP A 214 8.80 -11.65 1.34
N ILE A 215 8.95 -12.49 0.31
CA ILE A 215 8.82 -13.93 0.47
C ILE A 215 10.11 -14.42 1.09
N ASN A 216 10.03 -15.05 2.27
CA ASN A 216 11.19 -15.67 2.86
C ASN A 216 11.49 -17.00 2.16
N GLU A 217 12.26 -17.01 1.08
CA GLU A 217 12.42 -18.24 0.32
C GLU A 217 13.15 -19.33 1.10
N CYS A 218 13.90 -18.97 2.14
CA CYS A 218 14.55 -19.90 3.06
C CYS A 218 13.59 -20.68 3.96
N GLU A 219 12.35 -20.20 4.12
CA GLU A 219 11.27 -20.89 4.84
C GLU A 219 10.34 -21.66 3.89
N THR A 220 10.47 -21.43 2.58
CA THR A 220 9.72 -22.12 1.52
C THR A 220 10.53 -23.28 0.89
N ASP A 221 9.95 -24.02 -0.06
CA ASP A 221 10.51 -25.27 -0.61
C ASP A 221 11.78 -25.13 -1.47
N HIS A 222 12.42 -23.95 -1.54
CA HIS A 222 13.72 -23.77 -2.21
C HIS A 222 14.89 -24.17 -1.29
N LYS A 223 15.18 -25.47 -1.27
CA LYS A 223 16.27 -26.03 -0.47
C LYS A 223 17.62 -25.77 -1.14
N CYS A 224 18.39 -24.82 -0.59
CA CYS A 224 19.85 -24.79 -0.77
C CYS A 224 20.45 -26.18 -0.56
N SER A 225 21.63 -26.44 -1.14
CA SER A 225 22.30 -27.73 -0.95
C SER A 225 22.54 -28.03 0.54
N GLU A 226 22.66 -29.30 0.91
CA GLU A 226 22.91 -29.69 2.31
C GLU A 226 24.18 -29.05 2.89
N ASP A 227 25.15 -28.71 2.07
CA ASP A 227 26.40 -28.04 2.47
C ASP A 227 26.32 -26.51 2.47
N GLU A 228 25.13 -25.95 2.29
CA GLU A 228 24.89 -24.52 2.20
C GLU A 228 23.96 -24.01 3.31
N ILE A 229 24.01 -22.70 3.52
CA ILE A 229 23.16 -21.93 4.43
C ILE A 229 22.35 -21.00 3.56
N CYS A 230 21.03 -21.10 3.66
CA CYS A 230 20.15 -20.14 3.02
C CYS A 230 20.16 -18.81 3.77
N TRP A 231 20.25 -17.73 3.01
CA TRP A 231 20.14 -16.37 3.53
C TRP A 231 19.14 -15.58 2.68
N ASN A 232 18.08 -15.14 3.33
CA ASN A 232 17.01 -14.35 2.73
C ASN A 232 17.40 -12.87 2.70
N TYR A 233 17.04 -12.17 1.63
CA TYR A 233 17.18 -10.72 1.49
C TYR A 233 15.99 -10.13 0.74
N TYR A 234 15.84 -8.81 0.76
CA TYR A 234 14.72 -8.16 0.11
C TYR A 234 14.69 -8.43 -1.40
N GLY A 235 13.68 -9.18 -1.84
CA GLY A 235 13.43 -9.56 -3.23
C GLY A 235 14.16 -10.82 -3.67
N GLY A 236 14.65 -11.64 -2.75
CA GLY A 236 15.21 -12.95 -3.08
C GLY A 236 16.06 -13.61 -1.99
N PHE A 237 16.68 -14.73 -2.36
CA PHE A 237 17.54 -15.48 -1.45
C PHE A 237 18.88 -15.84 -2.09
N ARG A 238 19.83 -16.22 -1.24
CA ARG A 238 21.11 -16.79 -1.66
C ARG A 238 21.56 -17.92 -0.76
N CYS A 239 22.18 -18.92 -1.37
CA CYS A 239 22.84 -20.01 -0.68
C CYS A 239 24.33 -19.69 -0.50
N TYR A 240 24.84 -19.84 0.72
CA TYR A 240 26.26 -19.69 1.03
C TYR A 240 26.86 -20.99 1.52
N PRO A 241 28.09 -21.34 1.14
CA PRO A 241 28.75 -22.52 1.68
C PRO A 241 28.81 -22.47 3.21
N LYS A 242 28.46 -23.56 3.88
CA LYS A 242 28.62 -23.70 5.34
C LYS A 242 30.07 -23.47 5.75
N ASN A 243 31.03 -23.87 4.92
CA ASN A 243 32.45 -23.58 5.11
C ASN A 243 32.99 -22.70 3.97
N PRO A 244 33.04 -21.36 4.15
CA PRO A 244 33.59 -20.45 3.15
C PRO A 244 35.13 -20.34 3.20
N CYS A 245 35.80 -21.07 4.10
CA CYS A 245 37.24 -20.99 4.23
C CYS A 245 37.91 -21.69 3.05
N GLN A 246 38.56 -20.90 2.19
CA GLN A 246 39.43 -21.41 1.13
C GLN A 246 40.79 -21.82 1.73
N GLU A 247 41.47 -22.79 1.13
CA GLU A 247 42.85 -23.11 1.49
C GLU A 247 43.73 -21.85 1.39
N PRO A 248 44.64 -21.59 2.37
CA PRO A 248 45.09 -22.43 3.48
C PRO A 248 44.34 -22.19 4.81
N TYR A 249 43.18 -21.53 4.80
CA TYR A 249 42.43 -21.22 6.01
C TYR A 249 41.62 -22.42 6.51
N VAL A 250 41.59 -22.58 7.82
CA VAL A 250 40.77 -23.59 8.50
C VAL A 250 39.67 -22.89 9.28
N ARG A 251 38.44 -23.40 9.19
CA ARG A 251 37.29 -22.88 9.93
C ARG A 251 37.40 -23.19 11.41
N THR A 252 37.21 -22.20 12.27
CA THR A 252 37.11 -22.36 13.72
C THR A 252 35.67 -22.62 14.16
N SER A 253 35.50 -23.03 15.41
CA SER A 253 34.19 -23.13 16.09
C SER A 253 33.42 -21.81 16.13
N GLU A 254 34.11 -20.66 16.07
CA GLU A 254 33.52 -19.31 16.03
C GLU A 254 33.13 -18.85 14.62
N ASN A 255 33.08 -19.76 13.64
CA ASN A 255 32.82 -19.45 12.23
C ASN A 255 33.82 -18.46 11.61
N ARG A 256 35.07 -18.45 12.11
CA ARG A 256 36.17 -17.64 11.60
C ARG A 256 37.11 -18.52 10.79
N CYS A 257 37.60 -18.02 9.67
CA CYS A 257 38.65 -18.69 8.91
C CYS A 257 40.00 -18.24 9.46
N VAL A 258 40.76 -19.15 10.06
CA VAL A 258 42.09 -18.83 10.62
C VAL A 258 43.19 -19.57 9.88
N CYS A 259 44.32 -18.91 9.75
CA CYS A 259 45.47 -19.46 9.06
C CYS A 259 46.40 -20.13 10.08
N SER A 260 46.46 -21.46 10.09
CA SER A 260 47.24 -22.25 11.08
C SER A 260 48.65 -22.62 10.61
N SER A 261 48.97 -22.51 9.31
CA SER A 261 50.26 -22.90 8.72
C SER A 261 51.21 -21.71 8.55
N THR A 262 52.35 -21.69 9.25
CA THR A 262 53.26 -20.52 9.23
C THR A 262 53.87 -20.20 7.86
N SER A 263 54.10 -21.21 7.01
CA SER A 263 54.70 -21.01 5.68
C SER A 263 53.69 -20.57 4.62
N ALA A 264 52.49 -21.18 4.60
CA ALA A 264 51.44 -20.86 3.63
C ALA A 264 50.70 -19.54 3.95
N CYS A 265 50.71 -19.12 5.21
CA CYS A 265 50.02 -17.92 5.68
C CYS A 265 50.86 -16.63 5.58
N ARG A 266 52.07 -16.70 5.04
CA ARG A 266 53.00 -15.56 5.02
C ARG A 266 52.44 -14.44 4.15
N GLY A 267 52.17 -13.29 4.76
CA GLY A 267 51.60 -12.12 4.07
C GLY A 267 50.09 -12.16 3.89
N LEU A 268 49.42 -13.20 4.39
CA LEU A 268 47.96 -13.31 4.42
C LEU A 268 47.41 -12.82 5.78
N PRO A 269 46.15 -12.35 5.82
CA PRO A 269 45.48 -12.06 7.09
C PRO A 269 45.49 -13.28 8.02
N GLN A 270 45.73 -13.06 9.31
CA GLN A 270 45.70 -14.13 10.31
C GLN A 270 44.31 -14.75 10.43
N SER A 271 43.28 -13.95 10.22
CA SER A 271 41.91 -14.42 10.18
C SER A 271 41.06 -13.69 9.15
N ILE A 272 40.08 -14.39 8.60
CA ILE A 272 39.07 -13.87 7.69
C ILE A 272 37.69 -14.18 8.27
N VAL A 273 36.81 -13.18 8.28
CA VAL A 273 35.39 -13.31 8.65
C VAL A 273 34.56 -12.90 7.44
N TYR A 274 33.55 -13.69 7.12
CA TYR A 274 32.56 -13.34 6.10
C TYR A 274 31.29 -12.88 6.80
N LYS A 275 30.74 -11.76 6.36
CA LYS A 275 29.46 -11.24 6.82
C LYS A 275 28.61 -10.83 5.62
N TYR A 276 27.31 -11.03 5.78
CA TYR A 276 26.29 -10.67 4.81
C TYR A 276 25.37 -9.66 5.47
N MET A 277 24.98 -8.63 4.74
CA MET A 277 23.98 -7.68 5.18
C MET A 277 23.13 -7.21 4.01
N ASN A 278 21.91 -6.83 4.34
CA ASN A 278 20.98 -6.16 3.45
C ASN A 278 20.92 -4.68 3.81
N ILE A 279 20.89 -3.81 2.79
CA ILE A 279 20.59 -2.39 2.95
C ILE A 279 19.57 -1.95 1.90
N HIS A 280 18.80 -0.92 2.23
CA HIS A 280 17.85 -0.32 1.30
C HIS A 280 18.54 0.73 0.41
N SER A 281 18.07 0.85 -0.83
CA SER A 281 18.53 1.85 -1.80
C SER A 281 18.18 3.30 -1.41
N ASP A 282 17.06 3.50 -0.72
CA ASP A 282 16.53 4.82 -0.30
C ASP A 282 17.20 5.38 0.96
N ARG A 283 18.18 4.66 1.52
CA ARG A 283 18.82 5.01 2.78
C ARG A 283 19.41 6.42 2.70
N THR A 284 18.99 7.27 3.63
CA THR A 284 19.46 8.66 3.71
C THR A 284 20.94 8.71 4.06
N VAL A 285 21.74 9.40 3.25
CA VAL A 285 23.17 9.55 3.48
C VAL A 285 23.51 10.88 4.14
N PRO A 286 24.50 10.93 5.06
CA PRO A 286 25.36 9.83 5.49
C PRO A 286 24.68 8.87 6.47
N ALA A 287 24.88 7.56 6.29
CA ALA A 287 24.30 6.53 7.17
C ALA A 287 25.35 5.63 7.81
N ASP A 288 25.24 5.40 9.11
CA ASP A 288 26.01 4.37 9.80
C ASP A 288 25.48 2.98 9.37
N ILE A 289 26.37 2.13 8.87
CA ILE A 289 26.02 0.83 8.27
C ILE A 289 26.45 -0.32 9.16
N PHE A 290 27.73 -0.35 9.56
CA PHE A 290 28.29 -1.51 10.26
C PHE A 290 29.43 -1.09 11.20
N GLN A 291 29.35 -1.48 12.46
CA GLN A 291 30.43 -1.26 13.42
C GLN A 291 31.36 -2.47 13.48
N ILE A 292 32.65 -2.25 13.26
CA ILE A 292 33.69 -3.24 13.48
C ILE A 292 34.30 -2.98 14.86
N GLN A 293 34.46 -4.04 15.65
CA GLN A 293 35.09 -3.96 16.97
C GLN A 293 36.14 -5.07 17.13
N ALA A 294 37.29 -4.71 17.70
CA ALA A 294 38.31 -5.66 18.13
C ALA A 294 37.80 -6.47 19.32
N THR A 295 37.83 -7.80 19.20
CA THR A 295 37.40 -8.72 20.28
C THR A 295 38.44 -8.84 21.39
N ASN A 296 39.72 -8.72 21.06
CA ASN A 296 40.82 -8.80 22.02
C ASN A 296 41.44 -7.42 22.24
N ILE A 297 41.25 -6.88 23.43
CA ILE A 297 41.78 -5.58 23.86
C ILE A 297 42.98 -5.83 24.76
N TYR A 298 44.18 -5.65 24.23
CA TYR A 298 45.41 -5.73 25.01
C TYR A 298 45.93 -4.32 25.29
N SER A 299 46.51 -4.09 26.47
CA SER A 299 47.03 -2.78 26.87
C SER A 299 48.16 -2.26 25.97
N ASN A 300 48.88 -3.16 25.29
CA ASN A 300 50.05 -2.87 24.45
C ASN A 300 49.76 -3.02 22.95
N THR A 301 48.50 -2.95 22.53
CA THR A 301 48.15 -3.02 21.12
C THR A 301 47.51 -1.74 20.60
N HIS A 302 47.90 -1.36 19.38
CA HIS A 302 47.25 -0.31 18.62
C HIS A 302 46.51 -0.91 17.44
N ASN A 303 45.21 -0.65 17.34
CA ASN A 303 44.38 -1.13 16.23
C ASN A 303 44.19 0.00 15.22
N THR A 304 44.49 -0.31 13.95
CA THR A 304 44.20 0.55 12.80
C THR A 304 43.15 -0.15 11.95
N PHE A 305 42.13 0.59 11.51
CA PHE A 305 41.09 0.05 10.65
C PHE A 305 41.13 0.77 9.29
N ARG A 306 40.95 0.01 8.20
CA ARG A 306 40.93 0.56 6.85
C ARG A 306 39.99 -0.22 5.94
N ILE A 307 39.52 0.44 4.89
CA ILE A 307 38.90 -0.22 3.74
C ILE A 307 40.02 -0.68 2.82
N ARG A 308 40.11 -1.98 2.55
CA ARG A 308 41.17 -2.60 1.76
C ARG A 308 40.81 -2.66 0.27
N ALA A 309 39.55 -2.95 -0.06
CA ALA A 309 39.02 -3.03 -1.43
C ALA A 309 37.49 -2.87 -1.43
N GLY A 310 36.89 -2.68 -2.62
CA GLY A 310 35.43 -2.63 -2.77
C GLY A 310 34.82 -1.28 -2.45
N ASN A 311 35.60 -0.21 -2.59
CA ASN A 311 35.17 1.17 -2.36
C ASN A 311 35.82 2.13 -3.37
N GLU A 312 35.99 1.65 -4.60
CA GLU A 312 36.65 2.37 -5.68
C GLU A 312 35.85 3.62 -6.08
N GLY A 313 34.53 3.62 -5.91
CA GLY A 313 33.67 4.76 -6.18
C GLY A 313 33.44 5.68 -4.97
N GLY A 314 34.00 5.38 -3.80
CA GLY A 314 33.89 6.22 -2.59
C GLY A 314 32.48 6.26 -2.00
N GLU A 315 31.75 5.16 -2.12
CA GLU A 315 30.43 4.94 -1.54
C GLU A 315 30.49 4.83 -0.02
N PHE A 316 31.63 4.41 0.52
CA PHE A 316 31.87 4.22 1.93
C PHE A 316 33.06 5.02 2.44
N PHE A 317 33.02 5.36 3.72
CA PHE A 317 34.22 5.70 4.46
C PHE A 317 34.19 5.05 5.84
N LEU A 318 35.36 5.00 6.47
CA LEU A 318 35.49 4.44 7.80
C LEU A 318 35.69 5.55 8.82
N ARG A 319 34.72 5.73 9.71
CA ARG A 319 34.78 6.67 10.82
C ARG A 319 35.30 5.96 12.06
N ARG A 320 36.42 6.40 12.62
CA ARG A 320 36.90 5.86 13.90
C ARG A 320 35.92 6.22 15.01
N SER A 321 35.43 5.21 15.73
CA SER A 321 34.57 5.41 16.89
C SER A 321 35.41 5.54 18.16
N ASN A 322 36.34 4.61 18.38
CA ASN A 322 37.31 4.67 19.48
C ASN A 322 38.60 3.88 19.14
N ASN A 323 39.42 3.55 20.14
CA ASN A 323 40.68 2.83 19.93
C ASN A 323 40.49 1.35 19.55
N VAL A 324 39.29 0.81 19.71
CA VAL A 324 38.97 -0.61 19.48
C VAL A 324 37.84 -0.81 18.48
N SER A 325 37.28 0.25 17.91
CA SER A 325 36.17 0.15 16.97
C SER A 325 36.14 1.26 15.93
N ALA A 326 35.56 0.93 14.79
CA ALA A 326 35.34 1.83 13.67
C ALA A 326 33.96 1.56 13.05
N MET A 327 33.31 2.60 12.55
CA MET A 327 32.01 2.55 11.88
C MET A 327 32.21 2.67 10.38
N LEU A 328 31.67 1.74 9.62
CA LEU A 328 31.48 1.87 8.18
C LEU A 328 30.29 2.78 7.95
N VAL A 329 30.51 3.88 7.23
CA VAL A 329 29.50 4.90 6.95
C VAL A 329 29.31 5.00 5.45
N LEU A 330 28.07 4.94 5.01
CA LEU A 330 27.66 5.15 3.62
C LEU A 330 27.61 6.65 3.33
N THR A 331 28.34 7.09 2.30
CA THR A 331 28.43 8.49 1.85
C THR A 331 27.65 8.78 0.59
N LYS A 332 27.29 7.76 -0.18
CA LYS A 332 26.52 7.88 -1.41
C LYS A 332 25.38 6.89 -1.39
N SER A 333 24.21 7.28 -1.88
CA SER A 333 23.11 6.36 -2.08
C SER A 333 23.53 5.26 -3.06
N LEU A 334 23.10 4.03 -2.79
CA LEU A 334 23.37 2.89 -3.64
C LEU A 334 22.09 2.56 -4.40
N GLU A 335 22.12 2.67 -5.72
CA GLU A 335 20.99 2.31 -6.55
C GLU A 335 20.96 0.79 -6.72
N GLY A 336 19.94 0.16 -6.10
CA GLY A 336 19.70 -1.28 -6.23
C GLY A 336 18.90 -1.64 -7.49
N PRO A 337 18.83 -2.93 -7.86
CA PRO A 337 19.44 -4.07 -7.19
C PRO A 337 20.95 -4.15 -7.46
N LEU A 338 21.76 -4.22 -6.40
CA LEU A 338 23.22 -4.27 -6.50
C LEU A 338 23.81 -5.12 -5.38
N GLU A 339 24.91 -5.81 -5.67
CA GLU A 339 25.74 -6.45 -4.66
C GLU A 339 27.09 -5.72 -4.58
N VAL A 340 27.46 -5.34 -3.36
CA VAL A 340 28.72 -4.67 -3.08
C VAL A 340 29.51 -5.50 -2.08
N ILE A 341 30.74 -5.87 -2.44
CA ILE A 341 31.64 -6.60 -1.56
C ILE A 341 32.72 -5.63 -1.08
N VAL A 342 32.72 -5.32 0.21
CA VAL A 342 33.70 -4.43 0.83
C VAL A 342 34.62 -5.24 1.74
N ASP A 343 35.92 -5.15 1.48
CA ASP A 343 36.94 -5.79 2.31
C ASP A 343 37.44 -4.78 3.35
N LEU A 344 37.14 -5.03 4.62
CA LEU A 344 37.54 -4.20 5.77
C LEU A 344 38.67 -4.89 6.50
N GLU A 345 39.76 -4.18 6.78
CA GLU A 345 40.93 -4.75 7.44
C GLU A 345 41.22 -4.04 8.77
N MET A 346 41.39 -4.85 9.81
CA MET A 346 41.94 -4.42 11.09
C MET A 346 43.39 -4.88 11.18
N ILE A 347 44.30 -3.92 11.39
CA ILE A 347 45.71 -4.17 11.64
C ILE A 347 45.98 -3.92 13.12
N THR A 348 46.48 -4.94 13.82
CA THR A 348 46.88 -4.84 15.21
C THR A 348 48.40 -4.78 15.29
N HIS A 349 48.92 -3.68 15.83
CA HIS A 349 50.34 -3.49 16.08
C HIS A 349 50.65 -3.65 17.56
N HIS A 350 51.51 -4.60 17.89
CA HIS A 350 51.94 -4.86 19.26
C HIS A 350 53.18 -4.01 19.57
N THR A 351 53.03 -3.02 20.46
CA THR A 351 54.05 -1.96 20.65
C THR A 351 55.34 -2.48 21.29
N VAL A 352 55.25 -3.52 22.11
CA VAL A 352 56.40 -4.10 22.82
C VAL A 352 57.26 -4.99 21.92
N THR A 353 56.62 -5.83 21.09
CA THR A 353 57.32 -6.80 20.22
C THR A 353 57.51 -6.28 18.80
N ASN A 354 56.94 -5.12 18.49
CA ASN A 354 56.86 -4.53 17.15
C ASN A 354 56.23 -5.44 16.08
N TYR A 355 55.47 -6.45 16.53
CA TYR A 355 54.81 -7.42 15.66
C TYR A 355 53.48 -6.88 15.13
N ARG A 356 53.13 -7.23 13.89
CA ARG A 356 51.87 -6.81 13.25
C ARG A 356 51.07 -8.02 12.82
N THR A 357 49.79 -8.01 13.14
CA THR A 357 48.81 -8.98 12.64
C THR A 357 47.72 -8.24 11.89
N SER A 358 47.07 -8.92 10.95
CA SER A 358 45.87 -8.40 10.30
C SER A 358 44.72 -9.39 10.33
N SER A 359 43.51 -8.85 10.43
CA SER A 359 42.26 -9.59 10.34
C SER A 359 41.40 -8.92 9.28
N LEU A 360 40.88 -9.73 8.36
CA LEU A 360 40.04 -9.28 7.25
C LEU A 360 38.58 -9.61 7.53
N LEU A 361 37.70 -8.65 7.30
CA LEU A 361 36.27 -8.83 7.25
C LEU A 361 35.83 -8.59 5.80
N ARG A 362 35.36 -9.65 5.13
CA ARG A 362 34.69 -9.52 3.84
C ARG A 362 33.21 -9.34 4.09
N LEU A 363 32.72 -8.12 3.88
CA LEU A 363 31.32 -7.75 4.05
C LEU A 363 30.65 -7.71 2.68
N THR A 364 29.71 -8.62 2.47
CA THR A 364 28.85 -8.64 1.27
C THR A 364 27.56 -7.91 1.61
N ILE A 365 27.30 -6.84 0.89
CA ILE A 365 26.16 -5.95 1.07
C ILE A 365 25.24 -6.15 -0.12
N ILE A 366 24.03 -6.63 0.13
CA ILE A 366 22.99 -6.71 -0.90
C ILE A 366 22.08 -5.48 -0.76
N VAL A 367 22.01 -4.70 -1.83
CA VAL A 367 21.20 -3.50 -1.94
C VAL A 367 19.90 -3.87 -2.62
N GLY A 368 18.81 -3.85 -1.85
CA GLY A 368 17.46 -4.03 -2.37
C GLY A 368 16.96 -2.74 -3.03
N PRO A 369 16.30 -2.81 -4.20
CA PRO A 369 15.80 -1.64 -4.92
C PRO A 369 14.67 -0.89 -4.20
N PHE A 370 13.98 -1.51 -3.25
CA PHE A 370 12.74 -0.96 -2.69
C PHE A 370 12.78 -0.84 -1.16
N SER A 371 12.32 0.32 -0.69
CA SER A 371 11.94 0.58 0.70
C SER A 371 10.59 -0.07 0.99
N PHE A 372 10.45 -0.70 2.16
CA PHE A 372 9.13 -1.02 2.73
C PHE A 372 8.74 0.08 3.70
#